data_AF-A0A8S3ZVD8-F1
#
_entry.id   AF-A0A8S3ZVD8-F1
#
_cell.length_a   1.000
_cell.length_b   1.000
_cell.length_c   1.000
_cell.angle_alpha   90.00
_cell.angle_beta   90.00
_cell.angle_gamma   90.00
#
_symmetry.space_group_name_H-M   'P 1'
#
loop_
_entity.id
_entity.type
_entity.pdbx_description
1 polymer ?
#
loop_
_entity_poly.entity_id
_entity_poly.type
_entity_poly.pdbx_seq_one_letter_code
_entity_poly.pdbx_strand_id
1 'polypeptide(L)'
;MDTSNQALRILGWAEFIAHPSRLHAIFSNTRAGELIYDGNHVINLTQTTSIEDVEVNVYKDNIVLTTKTQNQLALVHDMFFQRMLLLRITIDHTEISSKYSVETVSIVEDDFAVLLNGQHPSIRQQIKSGFQASMHYLNRNQKFCLELDLSELLLDWYMEVRDAITSCDDIHSVKSKRTRLCVTNHTLYNHSLDCSPKWILFLCICWILFVPCYRLYRKLTCADIRIKLKCDVTCATYYIQNEATR
;
A
#
# COMPACT_ATOMS: atom_id res chain seq x y z
N MET A 1 -8.81 12.30 22.50
CA MET A 1 -8.96 11.01 21.80
C MET A 1 -7.57 10.54 21.44
N ASP A 2 -7.23 9.30 21.76
CA ASP A 2 -5.89 8.75 21.62
C ASP A 2 -5.60 8.43 20.14
N THR A 3 -5.20 9.45 19.37
CA THR A 3 -4.91 9.36 17.93
C THR A 3 -3.67 8.53 17.61
N SER A 4 -2.98 8.06 18.65
CA SER A 4 -1.72 7.33 18.60
C SER A 4 -1.85 5.85 18.18
N ASN A 5 -3.06 5.29 18.27
CA ASN A 5 -3.30 3.85 18.09
C ASN A 5 -4.22 3.54 16.90
N GLN A 6 -3.93 4.11 15.73
CA GLN A 6 -4.64 3.77 14.49
C GLN A 6 -3.86 2.74 13.68
N ALA A 7 -4.58 1.84 13.00
CA ALA A 7 -3.96 0.80 12.16
C ALA A 7 -3.35 1.38 10.88
N LEU A 8 -4.08 2.30 10.24
CA LEU A 8 -3.70 2.95 9.01
C LEU A 8 -4.07 4.44 9.09
N ARG A 9 -3.08 5.31 8.88
CA ARG A 9 -3.30 6.76 8.78
C ARG A 9 -2.91 7.26 7.41
N ILE A 10 -3.65 8.22 6.88
CA ILE A 10 -3.44 8.77 5.54
C ILE A 10 -3.41 10.30 5.59
N LEU A 11 -2.52 10.90 4.81
CA LEU A 11 -2.44 12.35 4.59
C LEU A 11 -2.09 12.61 3.12
N GLY A 12 -2.61 13.69 2.52
CA GLY A 12 -2.19 14.10 1.18
C GLY A 12 -0.67 14.31 1.12
N TRP A 13 -0.01 13.88 0.05
CA TRP A 13 1.45 13.90 -0.04
C TRP A 13 2.04 15.33 0.01
N ALA A 14 1.37 16.30 -0.62
CA ALA A 14 1.76 17.70 -0.55
C ALA A 14 1.68 18.26 0.88
N GLU A 15 0.60 17.94 1.60
CA GLU A 15 0.45 18.30 3.02
C GLU A 15 1.47 17.61 3.91
N PHE A 16 1.78 16.35 3.62
CA PHE A 16 2.81 15.60 4.32
C PHE A 16 4.19 16.23 4.13
N ILE A 17 4.55 16.65 2.92
CA ILE A 17 5.82 17.34 2.69
C ILE A 17 5.90 18.65 3.49
N ALA A 18 4.81 19.42 3.53
CA ALA A 18 4.75 20.68 4.27
C ALA A 18 4.79 20.46 5.79
N HIS A 19 4.08 19.43 6.28
CA HIS A 19 3.89 19.16 7.71
C HIS A 19 3.91 17.66 8.03
N PRO A 20 5.09 16.99 8.00
CA PRO A 20 5.19 15.54 8.21
C PRO A 20 4.65 15.09 9.57
N SER A 21 4.80 15.95 10.57
CA SER A 21 4.37 15.73 11.94
C SER A 21 2.86 15.49 12.08
N ARG A 22 2.02 15.95 11.14
CA ARG A 22 0.57 15.68 11.14
C ARG A 22 0.24 14.20 10.97
N LEU A 23 0.93 13.53 10.04
CA LEU A 23 0.80 12.09 9.85
C LEU A 23 1.47 11.32 10.99
N HIS A 24 2.63 11.80 11.44
CA HIS A 24 3.43 11.20 12.51
C HIS A 24 3.00 11.59 13.92
N ALA A 25 1.81 12.19 14.11
CA ALA A 25 1.31 12.72 15.39
C ALA A 25 1.01 11.63 16.44
N ILE A 26 2.02 10.83 16.74
CA ILE A 26 2.09 9.64 17.57
C ILE A 26 3.35 9.71 18.46
N PHE A 27 4.34 10.55 18.14
CA PHE A 27 5.58 10.69 18.90
C PHE A 27 5.55 11.92 19.84
N SER A 28 6.06 11.70 21.05
CA SER A 28 5.51 12.19 22.33
C SER A 28 5.78 13.65 22.72
N ASN A 29 4.73 14.29 23.24
CA ASN A 29 4.63 14.84 24.60
C ASN A 29 5.91 15.43 25.23
N THR A 30 6.53 16.41 24.57
CA THR A 30 7.22 17.46 25.34
C THR A 30 6.15 18.23 26.10
N ARG A 31 6.45 18.76 27.29
CA ARG A 31 5.54 19.61 28.09
C ARG A 31 4.98 20.84 27.32
N ALA A 32 5.42 21.05 26.07
CA ALA A 32 5.06 22.11 25.15
C ALA A 32 4.15 21.68 23.98
N GLY A 33 3.80 20.39 23.81
CA GLY A 33 2.86 19.94 22.77
C GLY A 33 3.43 19.91 21.34
N GLU A 34 4.75 19.92 21.17
CA GLU A 34 5.39 19.86 19.84
C GLU A 34 5.38 18.42 19.29
N LEU A 35 4.92 18.28 18.05
CA LEU A 35 4.93 17.02 17.30
C LEU A 35 6.30 16.83 16.63
N ILE A 36 7.14 15.95 17.17
CA ILE A 36 8.49 15.68 16.64
C ILE A 36 8.50 14.37 15.85
N TYR A 37 9.12 14.37 14.68
CA TYR A 37 9.37 13.14 13.90
C TYR A 37 10.52 12.35 14.52
N ASP A 38 10.28 11.09 14.88
CA ASP A 38 11.34 10.16 15.27
C ASP A 38 11.51 9.05 14.21
N GLY A 39 12.58 9.16 13.43
CA GLY A 39 12.95 8.18 12.41
C GLY A 39 13.28 6.79 12.96
N ASN A 40 13.49 6.63 14.26
CA ASN A 40 13.70 5.32 14.87
C ASN A 40 12.41 4.50 14.98
N HIS A 41 11.25 5.16 14.95
CA HIS A 41 9.95 4.52 15.09
C HIS A 41 9.19 4.41 13.77
N VAL A 42 9.71 5.01 12.70
CA VAL A 42 9.12 4.98 11.36
C VAL A 42 10.15 4.52 10.33
N ILE A 43 9.79 3.48 9.60
CA ILE A 43 10.56 3.03 8.44
C ILE A 43 9.99 3.70 7.19
N ASN A 44 10.84 4.46 6.51
CA ASN A 44 10.47 5.09 5.24
C ASN A 44 10.66 4.09 4.08
N LEU A 45 9.54 3.67 3.47
CA LEU A 45 9.50 2.78 2.31
C LEU A 45 9.09 3.53 1.02
N THR A 46 9.18 4.86 1.01
CA THR A 46 8.79 5.68 -0.15
C THR A 46 9.82 5.65 -1.28
N GLN A 47 11.04 5.20 -1.00
CA GLN A 47 12.17 5.16 -1.93
C GLN A 47 12.94 3.84 -1.79
N THR A 48 13.69 3.48 -2.83
CA THR A 48 14.60 2.34 -2.79
C THR A 48 15.70 2.59 -1.78
N THR A 49 15.86 1.68 -0.82
CA THR A 49 16.80 1.80 0.30
C THR A 49 17.27 0.41 0.75
N SER A 50 18.23 0.36 1.67
CA SER A 50 18.62 -0.86 2.37
C SER A 50 18.42 -0.66 3.86
N ILE A 51 17.77 -1.63 4.52
CA ILE A 51 17.54 -1.60 5.96
C ILE A 51 18.10 -2.86 6.55
N GLU A 52 19.16 -2.74 7.36
CA GLU A 52 19.74 -3.86 8.12
C GLU A 52 19.96 -5.13 7.23
N ASP A 53 20.61 -4.92 6.08
CA ASP A 53 20.91 -5.92 5.03
C ASP A 53 19.71 -6.47 4.25
N VAL A 54 18.54 -5.83 4.36
CA VAL A 54 17.35 -6.10 3.54
C VAL A 54 17.22 -5.03 2.47
N GLU A 55 17.32 -5.44 1.21
CA GLU A 55 17.08 -4.55 0.07
C GLU A 55 15.58 -4.26 -0.04
N VAL A 56 15.25 -2.96 0.03
CA VAL A 56 13.92 -2.42 -0.22
C VAL A 56 13.94 -1.75 -1.58
N ASN A 57 13.21 -2.31 -2.54
CA ASN A 57 13.11 -1.77 -3.89
C ASN A 57 11.68 -1.28 -4.15
N VAL A 58 11.55 -0.05 -4.62
CA VAL A 58 10.29 0.45 -5.17
C VAL A 58 10.30 0.15 -6.68
N TYR A 59 9.59 -0.90 -7.09
CA TYR A 59 9.58 -1.34 -8.50
C TYR A 59 8.17 -1.25 -9.08
N LYS A 60 8.03 -0.42 -10.13
CA LYS A 60 6.75 -0.05 -10.75
C LYS A 60 5.78 0.47 -9.68
N ASP A 61 4.83 -0.37 -9.31
CA ASP A 61 3.72 -0.10 -8.40
C ASP A 61 3.77 -0.94 -7.12
N ASN A 62 4.91 -1.59 -6.81
CA ASN A 62 5.08 -2.42 -5.61
C ASN A 62 6.31 -1.99 -4.80
N ILE A 63 6.21 -2.16 -3.49
CA ILE A 63 7.33 -2.01 -2.56
C ILE A 63 7.80 -3.42 -2.21
N VAL A 64 9.08 -3.71 -2.44
CA VAL A 64 9.60 -5.08 -2.44
C VAL A 64 10.75 -5.20 -1.46
N LEU A 65 10.59 -6.08 -0.46
CA LEU A 65 11.63 -6.45 0.49
C LEU A 65 12.16 -7.83 0.13
N THR A 66 13.44 -7.89 -0.22
CA THR A 66 14.08 -9.15 -0.61
C THR A 66 14.74 -9.82 0.58
N THR A 67 14.26 -11.00 0.96
CA THR A 67 14.79 -11.78 2.09
C THR A 67 15.33 -13.12 1.60
N LYS A 68 16.65 -13.34 1.66
CA LYS A 68 17.31 -14.58 1.24
C LYS A 68 17.44 -15.62 2.35
N THR A 69 17.56 -15.16 3.61
CA THR A 69 17.79 -16.01 4.77
C THR A 69 16.65 -15.94 5.79
N GLN A 70 16.58 -16.93 6.68
CA GLN A 70 15.61 -16.93 7.80
C GLN A 70 15.81 -15.74 8.73
N ASN A 71 17.07 -15.35 8.97
CA ASN A 71 17.39 -14.19 9.80
C ASN A 71 16.87 -12.90 9.16
N GLN A 72 17.03 -12.73 7.84
CA GLN A 72 16.46 -11.58 7.14
C GLN A 72 14.94 -11.56 7.20
N LEU A 73 14.27 -12.71 7.07
CA LEU A 73 12.81 -12.78 7.19
C LEU A 73 12.33 -12.46 8.62
N ALA A 74 13.04 -12.94 9.64
CA ALA A 74 12.76 -12.62 11.04
C ALA A 74 12.98 -11.13 11.33
N LEU A 75 14.03 -10.53 10.76
CA LEU A 75 14.30 -9.11 10.87
C LEU A 75 13.16 -8.28 10.23
N VAL A 76 12.72 -8.64 9.02
CA VAL A 76 11.57 -7.97 8.39
C VAL A 76 10.30 -8.15 9.21
N HIS A 77 10.05 -9.35 9.73
CA HIS A 77 8.92 -9.58 10.64
C HIS A 77 8.97 -8.60 11.83
N ASP A 78 10.12 -8.51 12.51
CA ASP A 78 10.27 -7.64 13.67
C ASP A 78 10.14 -6.16 13.31
N MET A 79 10.68 -5.73 12.17
CA MET A 79 10.49 -4.37 11.63
C MET A 79 9.01 -4.00 11.51
N PHE A 80 8.19 -4.89 10.94
CA PHE A 80 6.75 -4.67 10.79
C PHE A 80 6.00 -4.55 12.12
N PHE A 81 6.50 -5.20 13.18
CA PHE A 81 5.88 -5.22 14.50
C PHE A 81 6.56 -4.31 15.52
N GLN A 82 7.65 -3.63 15.18
CA GLN A 82 8.34 -2.71 16.10
C GLN A 82 8.23 -1.26 15.64
N ARG A 83 8.11 -1.01 14.34
CA ARG A 83 8.10 0.32 13.74
C ARG A 83 6.93 0.46 12.78
N MET A 84 6.48 1.69 12.61
CA MET A 84 5.45 2.02 11.61
C MET A 84 6.08 2.11 10.23
N LEU A 85 5.32 1.77 9.19
CA LEU A 85 5.79 1.80 7.81
C LEU A 85 5.18 3.00 7.09
N LEU A 86 6.02 3.91 6.59
CA LEU A 86 5.61 5.03 5.77
C LEU A 86 5.69 4.65 4.29
N LEU A 87 4.55 4.77 3.61
CA LEU A 87 4.34 4.42 2.21
C LEU A 87 3.92 5.68 1.46
N ARG A 88 4.30 5.78 0.18
CA ARG A 88 3.74 6.76 -0.75
C ARG A 88 2.88 6.02 -1.76
N ILE A 89 1.61 6.36 -1.79
CA ILE A 89 0.59 5.71 -2.59
C ILE A 89 0.01 6.72 -3.56
N THR A 90 -0.31 6.27 -4.76
CA THR A 90 -0.90 7.12 -5.80
C THR A 90 -2.23 6.50 -6.22
N ILE A 91 -3.27 7.31 -6.28
CA ILE A 91 -4.60 6.91 -6.76
C ILE A 91 -4.92 7.76 -7.99
N ASP A 92 -5.08 7.10 -9.13
CA ASP A 92 -5.51 7.73 -10.37
C ASP A 92 -7.01 7.51 -10.52
N HIS A 93 -7.76 8.54 -10.88
CA HIS A 93 -9.16 8.41 -11.28
C HIS A 93 -9.47 9.17 -12.55
N THR A 94 -10.48 8.69 -13.29
CA THR A 94 -11.01 9.38 -14.46
C THR A 94 -12.25 10.15 -14.05
N GLU A 95 -12.23 11.45 -14.27
CA GLU A 95 -13.33 12.37 -14.03
C GLU A 95 -13.91 12.79 -15.39
N ILE A 96 -15.24 12.78 -15.50
CA ILE A 96 -15.95 13.28 -16.67
C ILE A 96 -16.72 14.51 -16.23
N SER A 97 -16.21 15.68 -16.60
CA SER A 97 -16.94 16.93 -16.40
C SER A 97 -17.76 17.23 -17.65
N SER A 98 -19.07 17.43 -17.47
CA SER A 98 -19.95 17.90 -18.54
C SER A 98 -20.18 19.40 -18.38
N LYS A 99 -19.48 20.21 -19.17
CA LYS A 99 -19.71 21.66 -19.20
C LYS A 99 -20.24 22.03 -20.58
N TYR A 100 -21.46 22.57 -20.63
CA TYR A 100 -22.13 22.98 -21.87
C TYR A 100 -22.23 21.85 -22.92
N SER A 101 -22.57 20.63 -22.49
CA SER A 101 -22.73 19.46 -23.37
C SER A 101 -21.44 18.99 -24.08
N VAL A 102 -20.26 19.45 -23.61
CA VAL A 102 -18.97 18.89 -23.99
C VAL A 102 -18.46 18.05 -22.82
N GLU A 103 -18.34 16.75 -23.04
CA GLU A 103 -17.72 15.83 -22.08
C GLU A 103 -16.20 15.99 -22.14
N THR A 104 -15.61 16.48 -21.05
CA THR A 104 -14.16 16.52 -20.89
C THR A 104 -13.75 15.39 -19.96
N VAL A 105 -12.94 14.48 -20.47
CA VAL A 105 -12.38 13.37 -19.71
C VAL A 105 -11.00 13.77 -19.20
N SER A 106 -10.87 13.94 -17.88
CA SER A 106 -9.60 14.20 -17.20
C SER A 106 -9.16 12.97 -16.42
N ILE A 107 -7.85 12.71 -16.40
CA ILE A 107 -7.23 11.76 -15.47
C ILE A 107 -6.62 12.60 -14.36
N VAL A 108 -7.08 12.39 -13.14
CA VAL A 108 -6.60 13.06 -11.94
C VAL A 108 -5.76 12.07 -11.14
N GLU A 109 -4.56 12.51 -10.74
CA GLU A 109 -3.60 11.72 -9.98
C GLU A 109 -3.45 12.34 -8.58
N ASP A 110 -3.84 11.58 -7.56
CA ASP A 110 -3.74 12.00 -6.16
C ASP A 110 -2.70 11.16 -5.41
N ASP A 111 -1.72 11.84 -4.82
CA ASP A 111 -0.67 11.22 -4.02
C ASP A 111 -0.96 11.32 -2.52
N PHE A 112 -0.73 10.23 -1.80
CA PHE A 112 -0.97 10.10 -0.37
C PHE A 112 0.25 9.51 0.35
N ALA A 113 0.54 10.08 1.53
CA ALA A 113 1.41 9.48 2.52
C ALA A 113 0.59 8.58 3.44
N VAL A 114 0.97 7.32 3.55
CA VAL A 114 0.24 6.31 4.34
C VAL A 114 1.16 5.74 5.41
N LEU A 115 0.70 5.78 6.67
CA LEU A 115 1.42 5.24 7.81
C LEU A 115 0.70 3.98 8.30
N LEU A 116 1.35 2.83 8.14
CA LEU A 116 0.85 1.52 8.54
C LEU A 116 1.45 1.11 9.89
N ASN A 117 0.60 0.81 10.86
CA ASN A 117 1.00 0.35 12.19
C ASN A 117 0.75 -1.15 12.36
N GLY A 118 1.76 -1.98 12.05
CA GLY A 118 1.66 -3.44 12.16
C GLY A 118 1.43 -3.98 13.58
N GLN A 119 1.64 -3.18 14.62
CA GLN A 119 1.33 -3.55 16.01
C GLN A 119 -0.17 -3.53 16.31
N HIS A 120 -0.95 -2.79 15.52
CA HIS A 120 -2.36 -2.56 15.82
C HIS A 120 -3.15 -3.89 15.81
N PRO A 121 -3.98 -4.17 16.83
CA PRO A 121 -4.67 -5.46 16.99
C PRO A 121 -5.48 -5.91 15.76
N SER A 122 -6.06 -4.98 15.01
CA SER A 122 -6.88 -5.30 13.83
C SER A 122 -6.08 -5.96 12.69
N ILE A 123 -4.82 -5.57 12.49
CA ILE A 123 -3.98 -6.10 11.40
C ILE A 123 -2.88 -7.03 11.87
N ARG A 124 -2.53 -6.98 13.16
CA ARG A 124 -1.40 -7.74 13.72
C ARG A 124 -1.48 -9.23 13.39
N GLN A 125 -2.65 -9.84 13.57
CA GLN A 125 -2.83 -11.27 13.31
C GLN A 125 -2.81 -11.59 11.80
N GLN A 126 -3.31 -10.67 10.96
CA GLN A 126 -3.29 -10.82 9.50
C GLN A 126 -1.84 -10.81 9.00
N ILE A 127 -1.03 -9.84 9.43
CA ILE A 127 0.39 -9.75 9.05
C ILE A 127 1.17 -10.96 9.60
N LYS A 128 0.93 -11.32 10.86
CA LYS A 128 1.63 -12.43 11.53
C LYS A 128 1.40 -13.76 10.83
N SER A 129 0.16 -14.05 10.40
CA SER A 129 -0.13 -15.31 9.70
C SER A 129 0.61 -15.39 8.35
N GLY A 130 0.77 -14.26 7.67
CA GLY A 130 1.57 -14.16 6.44
C GLY A 130 3.03 -14.50 6.66
N PHE A 131 3.68 -13.87 7.64
CA PHE A 131 5.07 -14.17 7.97
C PHE A 131 5.26 -15.61 8.47
N GLN A 132 4.31 -16.15 9.24
CA GLN A 132 4.37 -17.56 9.67
C GLN A 132 4.30 -18.52 8.48
N ALA A 133 3.42 -18.26 7.51
CA ALA A 133 3.36 -19.04 6.27
C ALA A 133 4.67 -18.92 5.48
N SER A 134 5.20 -17.71 5.30
CA SER A 134 6.49 -17.48 4.63
C SER A 134 7.65 -18.22 5.30
N MET A 135 7.72 -18.16 6.62
CA MET A 135 8.75 -18.85 7.40
C MET A 135 8.64 -20.37 7.24
N HIS A 136 7.43 -20.92 7.20
CA HIS A 136 7.21 -22.35 6.94
C HIS A 136 7.77 -22.79 5.57
N TYR A 137 7.55 -22.01 4.52
CA TYR A 137 8.12 -22.29 3.19
C TYR A 137 9.65 -22.15 3.20
N LEU A 138 10.17 -21.11 3.84
CA LEU A 138 11.61 -20.88 3.93
C LEU A 138 12.34 -21.98 4.71
N ASN A 139 11.74 -22.49 5.81
CA ASN A 139 12.26 -23.62 6.59
C ASN A 139 12.36 -24.91 5.79
N ARG A 140 11.56 -25.05 4.72
CA ARG A 140 11.60 -26.18 3.78
C ARG A 140 12.48 -25.91 2.56
N ASN A 141 13.27 -24.83 2.58
CA ASN A 141 14.06 -24.34 1.44
C ASN A 141 13.21 -24.05 0.18
N GLN A 142 11.93 -23.70 0.35
CA GLN A 142 11.02 -23.37 -0.74
C GLN A 142 11.00 -21.85 -1.00
N LYS A 143 10.60 -21.46 -2.21
CA LYS A 143 10.45 -20.05 -2.58
C LYS A 143 9.07 -19.54 -2.22
N PHE A 144 8.97 -18.28 -1.81
CA PHE A 144 7.71 -17.65 -1.46
C PHE A 144 7.65 -16.18 -1.92
N CYS A 145 6.43 -15.66 -2.04
CA CYS A 145 6.13 -14.25 -2.21
C CYS A 145 4.96 -13.92 -1.29
N LEU A 146 5.23 -13.20 -0.21
CA LEU A 146 4.20 -12.65 0.67
C LEU A 146 3.81 -11.28 0.15
N GLU A 147 2.54 -11.08 -0.17
CA GLU A 147 1.97 -9.81 -0.60
C GLU A 147 0.97 -9.33 0.45
N LEU A 148 1.26 -8.19 1.05
CA LEU A 148 0.33 -7.43 1.88
C LEU A 148 -0.32 -6.38 0.99
N ASP A 149 -1.61 -6.55 0.75
CA ASP A 149 -2.36 -5.80 -0.23
C ASP A 149 -3.31 -4.80 0.46
N LEU A 150 -3.06 -3.51 0.23
CA LEU A 150 -3.90 -2.40 0.68
C LEU A 150 -4.78 -1.85 -0.46
N SER A 151 -4.72 -2.42 -1.67
CA SER A 151 -5.39 -1.85 -2.86
C SER A 151 -6.89 -1.64 -2.64
N GLU A 152 -7.61 -2.67 -2.21
CA GLU A 152 -9.08 -2.61 -2.02
C GLU A 152 -9.44 -1.63 -0.89
N LEU A 153 -8.77 -1.75 0.25
CA LEU A 153 -9.00 -0.91 1.42
C LEU A 153 -8.87 0.59 1.11
N LEU A 154 -7.83 0.96 0.36
CA LEU A 154 -7.54 2.35 0.03
C LEU A 154 -8.46 2.88 -1.07
N LEU A 155 -8.88 2.01 -2.00
CA LEU A 155 -9.87 2.38 -3.01
C LEU A 155 -11.23 2.63 -2.36
N ASP A 156 -11.68 1.76 -1.46
CA ASP A 156 -12.95 1.92 -0.74
C ASP A 156 -12.97 3.24 0.05
N TRP A 157 -11.91 3.49 0.85
CA TRP A 157 -11.74 4.75 1.57
C TRP A 157 -11.74 5.97 0.65
N TYR A 158 -11.03 5.91 -0.48
CA TYR A 158 -10.91 7.02 -1.40
C TYR A 158 -12.25 7.37 -2.06
N MET A 159 -13.03 6.36 -2.44
CA MET A 159 -14.38 6.55 -2.98
C MET A 159 -15.30 7.18 -1.94
N GLU A 160 -15.29 6.70 -0.69
CA GLU A 160 -16.10 7.29 0.39
C GLU A 160 -15.79 8.77 0.62
N VAL A 161 -14.50 9.15 0.59
CA VAL A 161 -14.08 10.55 0.74
C VAL A 161 -14.48 11.38 -0.46
N ARG A 162 -14.35 10.86 -1.67
CA ARG A 162 -14.70 11.59 -2.91
C ARG A 162 -16.21 11.75 -3.06
N ASP A 163 -17.00 10.72 -2.84
CA ASP A 163 -18.47 10.80 -2.88
C ASP A 163 -19.01 11.88 -1.92
N ALA A 164 -18.34 12.10 -0.79
CA ALA A 164 -18.69 13.17 0.15
C ALA A 164 -18.35 14.59 -0.36
N ILE A 165 -17.42 14.74 -1.31
CA ILE A 165 -16.92 16.03 -1.82
C ILE A 165 -17.54 16.38 -3.18
N THR A 166 -17.58 15.42 -4.11
CA THR A 166 -17.99 15.60 -5.51
C THR A 166 -19.37 14.99 -5.73
N SER A 167 -20.43 15.64 -5.23
CA SER A 167 -21.80 15.12 -5.36
C SER A 167 -22.36 15.13 -6.79
N CYS A 168 -21.58 15.52 -7.81
CA CYS A 168 -22.06 15.75 -9.18
C CYS A 168 -21.12 15.25 -10.30
N ASP A 169 -19.94 14.70 -9.98
CA ASP A 169 -18.99 14.23 -11.00
C ASP A 169 -18.96 12.69 -11.02
N ASP A 170 -19.17 12.10 -12.20
CA ASP A 170 -19.21 10.65 -12.37
C ASP A 170 -17.78 10.07 -12.42
N ILE A 171 -17.38 9.37 -11.35
CA ILE A 171 -16.11 8.64 -11.30
C ILE A 171 -16.27 7.30 -12.01
N HIS A 172 -15.61 7.14 -13.17
CA HIS A 172 -15.77 5.94 -14.00
C HIS A 172 -14.71 4.87 -13.79
N SER A 173 -13.46 5.25 -13.48
CA SER A 173 -12.39 4.28 -13.28
C SER A 173 -11.39 4.78 -12.29
N VAL A 174 -11.04 3.94 -11.31
CA VAL A 174 -10.01 4.24 -10.30
C VAL A 174 -8.96 3.14 -10.33
N LYS A 175 -7.70 3.55 -10.26
CA LYS A 175 -6.53 2.67 -10.20
C LYS A 175 -5.64 3.13 -9.07
N SER A 176 -5.05 2.19 -8.35
CA SER A 176 -4.09 2.49 -7.29
C SER A 176 -2.72 1.92 -7.62
N LYS A 177 -1.68 2.69 -7.30
CA LYS A 177 -0.26 2.32 -7.45
C LYS A 177 0.39 2.32 -6.07
N ARG A 178 1.40 1.46 -5.87
CA ARG A 178 2.20 1.37 -4.63
C ARG A 178 1.38 1.00 -3.39
N THR A 179 0.26 0.31 -3.58
CA THR A 179 -0.61 -0.19 -2.50
C THR A 179 -0.22 -1.58 -2.01
N ARG A 180 0.81 -2.20 -2.60
CA ARG A 180 1.22 -3.56 -2.30
C ARG A 180 2.64 -3.61 -1.79
N LEU A 181 2.79 -4.31 -0.67
CA LEU A 181 4.04 -4.50 0.03
C LEU A 181 4.39 -5.99 -0.03
N CYS A 182 5.45 -6.31 -0.77
CA CYS A 182 5.84 -7.66 -1.07
C CYS A 182 7.12 -8.04 -0.34
N VAL A 183 7.13 -9.16 0.36
CA VAL A 183 8.32 -9.78 0.95
C VAL A 183 8.59 -11.08 0.21
N THR A 184 9.75 -11.23 -0.41
CA THR A 184 10.04 -12.41 -1.25
C THR A 184 11.51 -12.82 -1.23
N ASN A 185 11.75 -14.12 -1.47
CA ASN A 185 13.08 -14.69 -1.71
C ASN A 185 13.29 -15.11 -3.18
N HIS A 186 12.38 -14.71 -4.08
CA HIS A 186 12.39 -15.12 -5.49
C HIS A 186 11.93 -13.98 -6.41
N THR A 187 10.76 -14.09 -7.03
CA THR A 187 10.22 -13.14 -8.00
C THR A 187 8.82 -12.70 -7.58
N LEU A 188 8.43 -11.48 -7.95
CA LEU A 188 7.09 -10.96 -7.70
C LEU A 188 6.03 -11.71 -8.52
N TYR A 189 4.84 -11.81 -7.96
CA TYR A 189 3.69 -12.29 -8.71
C TYR A 189 3.23 -11.24 -9.73
N ASN A 190 3.02 -11.65 -10.98
CA ASN A 190 2.63 -10.75 -12.05
C ASN A 190 1.10 -10.72 -12.22
N HIS A 191 0.46 -9.76 -11.56
CA HIS A 191 -0.98 -9.56 -11.66
C HIS A 191 -1.48 -9.05 -13.01
N SER A 192 -0.61 -8.54 -13.89
CA SER A 192 -1.02 -8.18 -15.25
C SER A 192 -1.50 -9.40 -16.05
N LEU A 193 -1.09 -10.61 -15.65
CA LEU A 193 -1.54 -11.87 -16.22
C LEU A 193 -2.84 -12.40 -15.60
N ASP A 194 -3.36 -11.74 -14.56
CA ASP A 194 -4.70 -12.02 -14.02
C ASP A 194 -5.80 -11.28 -14.80
N CYS A 195 -5.45 -10.28 -15.61
CA CYS A 195 -6.41 -9.38 -16.25
C CYS A 195 -7.25 -10.04 -17.35
N SER A 196 -8.57 -9.90 -17.18
CA SER A 196 -9.76 -10.11 -18.02
C SER A 196 -9.66 -10.67 -19.47
N PRO A 197 -10.74 -11.32 -19.97
CA PRO A 197 -10.86 -11.89 -21.32
C PRO A 197 -10.57 -10.93 -22.49
N LYS A 198 -10.54 -9.61 -22.25
CA LYS A 198 -10.30 -8.60 -23.29
C LYS A 198 -8.90 -8.72 -23.91
N TRP A 199 -7.90 -9.17 -23.14
CA TRP A 199 -6.56 -9.42 -23.67
C TRP A 199 -6.47 -10.70 -24.51
N ILE A 200 -7.36 -11.67 -24.29
CA ILE A 200 -7.45 -12.90 -25.09
C ILE A 200 -7.80 -12.54 -26.54
N LEU A 201 -8.65 -11.52 -26.74
CA LEU A 201 -9.04 -11.06 -28.08
C LEU A 201 -7.91 -10.35 -28.84
N PHE A 202 -7.02 -9.66 -28.11
CA PHE A 202 -5.99 -8.80 -28.72
C PHE A 202 -4.61 -9.48 -28.82
N LEU A 203 -4.26 -10.38 -27.88
CA LEU A 203 -2.98 -11.10 -27.83
C LEU A 203 -3.07 -12.56 -28.32
N CYS A 204 -4.26 -13.03 -28.70
CA CYS A 204 -4.47 -14.28 -29.44
C CYS A 204 -3.92 -15.54 -28.72
N ILE A 205 -3.69 -16.63 -29.48
CA ILE A 205 -3.20 -17.96 -29.04
C ILE A 205 -1.99 -17.89 -28.10
N CYS A 206 -1.11 -16.90 -28.26
CA CYS A 206 0.06 -16.70 -27.41
C CYS A 206 -0.33 -16.45 -25.95
N TRP A 207 -1.44 -15.74 -25.69
CA TRP A 207 -1.93 -15.49 -24.34
C TRP A 207 -2.51 -16.76 -23.70
N ILE A 208 -3.19 -17.58 -24.51
CA ILE A 208 -3.77 -18.88 -24.10
C ILE A 208 -2.67 -19.89 -23.74
N LEU A 209 -1.51 -19.84 -24.38
CA LEU A 209 -0.37 -20.68 -24.03
C LEU A 209 0.44 -20.10 -22.86
N PHE A 210 0.74 -18.80 -22.90
CA PHE A 210 1.67 -18.19 -21.96
C PHE A 210 1.11 -18.07 -20.55
N VAL A 211 -0.17 -17.69 -20.39
CA VAL A 211 -0.76 -17.48 -19.05
C VAL A 211 -0.88 -18.78 -18.26
N PRO A 212 -1.40 -19.90 -18.82
CA PRO A 212 -1.41 -21.18 -18.12
C PRO A 212 0.00 -21.70 -17.82
N CYS A 213 0.94 -21.57 -18.76
CA CYS A 213 2.35 -21.95 -18.54
C CYS A 213 2.97 -21.16 -17.38
N TYR A 214 2.75 -19.84 -17.33
CA TYR A 214 3.21 -19.00 -16.22
C TYR A 214 2.58 -19.43 -14.90
N ARG A 215 1.26 -19.63 -14.86
CA ARG A 215 0.55 -20.05 -13.63
C ARG A 215 1.01 -21.41 -13.13
N LEU A 216 1.26 -22.37 -14.03
CA LEU A 216 1.77 -23.69 -13.68
C LEU A 216 3.21 -23.60 -13.16
N TYR A 217 4.09 -22.91 -13.89
CA TYR A 217 5.46 -22.65 -13.47
C TYR A 217 5.48 -22.00 -12.08
N ARG A 218 4.66 -20.97 -11.87
CA ARG A 218 4.57 -20.24 -10.61
C ARG A 218 4.14 -21.16 -9.47
N LYS A 219 3.06 -21.92 -9.65
CA LYS A 219 2.57 -22.88 -8.64
C LYS A 219 3.59 -23.96 -8.27
N LEU A 220 4.45 -24.35 -9.20
CA LEU A 220 5.49 -25.35 -8.96
C LEU A 220 6.75 -24.77 -8.31
N THR A 221 7.05 -23.49 -8.56
CA THR A 221 8.32 -22.88 -8.16
C THR A 221 8.21 -21.98 -6.94
N CYS A 222 7.06 -21.36 -6.69
CA CYS A 222 6.90 -20.35 -5.65
C CYS A 222 5.52 -20.42 -4.99
N ALA A 223 5.50 -20.29 -3.65
CA ALA A 223 4.27 -20.14 -2.89
C ALA A 223 3.88 -18.66 -2.79
N ASP A 224 2.77 -18.29 -3.43
CA ASP A 224 2.20 -16.95 -3.34
C ASP A 224 1.23 -16.86 -2.16
N ILE A 225 1.57 -16.02 -1.18
CA ILE A 225 0.77 -15.76 0.02
C ILE A 225 0.24 -14.34 -0.11
N ARG A 226 -1.05 -14.16 -0.40
CA ARG A 226 -1.67 -12.83 -0.50
C ARG A 226 -2.57 -12.56 0.69
N ILE A 227 -2.34 -11.44 1.35
CA ILE A 227 -3.11 -10.97 2.50
C ILE A 227 -3.69 -9.62 2.15
N LYS A 228 -5.00 -9.61 1.90
CA LYS A 228 -5.77 -8.38 1.76
C LYS A 228 -6.02 -7.81 3.14
N LEU A 229 -5.37 -6.70 3.47
CA LEU A 229 -5.48 -6.10 4.79
C LEU A 229 -6.86 -5.46 4.98
N LYS A 230 -7.45 -5.72 6.14
CA LYS A 230 -8.72 -5.12 6.56
C LYS A 230 -8.54 -4.39 7.88
N CYS A 231 -8.71 -3.07 7.87
CA CYS A 231 -8.70 -2.23 9.05
C CYS A 231 -9.35 -0.87 8.77
N ASP A 232 -9.61 -0.11 9.83
CA ASP A 232 -10.14 1.24 9.67
C ASP A 232 -9.04 2.20 9.18
N VAL A 233 -9.41 3.03 8.22
CA VAL A 233 -8.54 4.06 7.64
C VAL A 233 -8.86 5.40 8.29
N THR A 234 -7.87 6.02 8.93
CA THR A 234 -8.04 7.34 9.55
C THR A 234 -7.34 8.41 8.72
N CYS A 235 -8.10 9.41 8.26
CA CYS A 235 -7.50 10.59 7.64
C CYS A 235 -6.83 11.46 8.72
N ALA A 236 -5.57 11.83 8.52
CA ALA A 236 -4.79 12.64 9.45
C ALA A 236 -5.02 14.16 9.28
N THR A 237 -6.07 14.56 8.57
CA THR A 237 -6.48 15.95 8.47
C THR A 237 -7.24 16.35 9.74
N TYR A 238 -6.65 17.24 10.53
CA TYR A 238 -7.45 18.10 11.39
C TYR A 238 -8.15 19.09 10.46
N TYR A 239 -9.48 18.94 10.29
CA TYR A 239 -10.40 19.91 9.70
C TYR A 239 -9.77 20.97 8.78
N ILE A 240 -9.88 20.78 7.46
CA ILE A 240 -10.08 21.94 6.57
C ILE A 240 -11.54 22.36 6.77
N GLN A 241 -11.84 22.99 7.92
CA GLN A 241 -13.01 23.83 8.09
C GLN A 241 -12.47 25.24 8.36
N ASN A 242 -12.84 26.16 7.47
CA ASN A 242 -12.59 27.61 7.48
C ASN A 242 -11.26 28.11 6.91
N GLU A 243 -11.18 28.18 5.58
CA GLU A 243 -10.51 29.31 4.92
C GLU A 243 -11.21 29.74 3.59
N ALA A 244 -12.51 29.47 3.46
CA ALA A 244 -13.36 29.99 2.37
C ALA A 244 -14.44 30.98 2.85
N THR A 245 -14.39 31.40 4.12
CA THR A 245 -15.23 32.45 4.69
C THR A 245 -14.39 33.38 5.56
N ARG A 246 -13.58 34.21 4.90
CA ARG A 246 -13.21 35.55 5.40
C ARG A 246 -12.86 36.46 4.23
#